data_AF-A0A016U704-F1
#
_entry.id   AF-A0A016U704-F1
#
_cell.length_a   1.000
_cell.length_b   1.000
_cell.length_c   1.000
_cell.angle_alpha   90.00
_cell.angle_beta   90.00
_cell.angle_gamma   90.00
#
_symmetry.space_group_name_H-M   'P 1'
#
loop_
_entity.id
_entity.type
_entity.pdbx_description
1 polymer ?
#
loop_
_entity_poly.entity_id
_entity_poly.type
_entity_poly.pdbx_seq_one_letter_code
_entity_poly.pdbx_strand_id
1 'polypeptide(L)'
;MRLSRLLPCNCSTSSASPCPTLPFLTVRPSFPKTIVTRIDTTRIPHQDLYNFVMIQGIGSRKGDKQGISLIAAYEFPEQITVTITSRGKYSDVIYCRYFDREKRELGLPFRTHVFPEFAAYCLRREGAAFMSLSDTARGDYSYPVPIVDRTNDELKHFFSVCVAPIYGKEPKWLLLAEFIEHYKLQGATHFYVYIKYIDEYSRIFLDDYIRTGDVEVVVLHDRFQREDDEWQVVELQECLTRAKGHSQWVAFVDLDERLTPTQYSGTLLDYLRSISDSSIGGIQFRQRWILKNESMPAKYLNRNQIATWMPTARYHNTSHVGPSGHTAKCIVDPEKVLIMNVHYVDQFTDAYRLHEVDPEEGVVRHYRDVHLGEWGRIWLKEVEEMGNFSHTNYPEKWMDRLRKNVENRVHYVYGGHH
;
A
#
# COMPACT_ATOMS: atom_id res chain seq x y z
N MET A 1 11.95 -30.40 1.29
CA MET A 1 11.92 -30.53 -0.19
C MET A 1 12.78 -29.41 -0.77
N ARG A 2 13.64 -29.72 -1.75
CA ARG A 2 14.83 -28.93 -2.15
C ARG A 2 14.49 -27.49 -2.59
N LEU A 3 15.01 -26.51 -1.85
CA LEU A 3 15.11 -25.11 -2.28
C LEU A 3 16.42 -24.91 -3.04
N SER A 4 16.29 -24.43 -4.27
CA SER A 4 17.36 -24.08 -5.20
C SER A 4 18.23 -22.95 -4.65
N ARG A 5 19.53 -23.23 -4.53
CA ARG A 5 20.59 -22.25 -4.28
C ARG A 5 20.75 -21.35 -5.51
N LEU A 6 20.63 -20.04 -5.34
CA LEU A 6 21.18 -19.06 -6.28
C LEU A 6 22.50 -18.53 -5.68
N LEU A 7 23.58 -18.75 -6.43
CA LEU A 7 24.93 -18.27 -6.13
C LEU A 7 25.03 -16.76 -6.42
N PRO A 8 25.80 -15.99 -5.65
CA PRO A 8 26.11 -14.60 -5.97
C PRO A 8 27.23 -14.53 -7.03
N CYS A 9 27.04 -13.71 -8.06
CA CYS A 9 28.09 -13.35 -9.01
C CYS A 9 29.09 -12.39 -8.35
N ASN A 10 30.33 -12.85 -8.18
CA ASN A 10 31.48 -12.03 -7.87
C ASN A 10 31.88 -11.18 -9.09
N CYS A 11 32.04 -9.87 -8.91
CA CYS A 11 32.77 -9.03 -9.85
C CYS A 11 33.87 -8.26 -9.09
N SER A 12 35.11 -8.68 -9.28
CA SER A 12 36.31 -7.92 -8.96
C SER A 12 36.91 -7.32 -10.24
N THR A 13 37.09 -5.99 -10.20
CA THR A 13 38.12 -5.15 -10.87
C THR A 13 38.72 -5.57 -12.22
N SER A 14 38.54 -4.75 -13.26
CA SER A 14 39.62 -3.98 -13.92
C SER A 14 39.10 -3.20 -15.15
N SER A 15 39.79 -2.09 -15.41
CA SER A 15 39.56 -1.01 -16.37
C SER A 15 39.51 -1.40 -17.86
N ALA A 16 38.59 -0.79 -18.62
CA ALA A 16 38.82 -0.40 -20.03
C ALA A 16 37.81 0.67 -20.49
N SER A 17 38.31 1.58 -21.33
CA SER A 17 37.85 2.91 -21.76
C SER A 17 36.53 2.97 -22.57
N PRO A 18 35.98 4.18 -22.85
CA PRO A 18 34.57 4.37 -23.22
C PRO A 18 34.30 4.19 -24.72
N CYS A 19 33.11 3.67 -25.05
CA CYS A 19 32.57 3.63 -26.41
C CYS A 19 31.39 4.62 -26.56
N PRO A 20 31.18 5.15 -27.78
CA PRO A 20 30.65 6.50 -28.01
C PRO A 20 29.13 6.60 -27.92
N THR A 21 28.69 7.79 -27.50
CA THR A 21 27.31 8.25 -27.46
C THR A 21 26.75 8.45 -28.88
N LEU A 22 25.65 7.76 -29.19
CA LEU A 22 24.76 8.08 -30.32
C LEU A 22 23.47 8.69 -29.75
N PRO A 23 22.95 9.81 -30.31
CA PRO A 23 21.78 10.46 -29.77
C PRO A 23 20.52 9.78 -30.32
N PHE A 24 19.81 9.02 -29.49
CA PHE A 24 18.44 8.61 -29.81
C PHE A 24 17.47 9.74 -29.43
N LEU A 25 17.29 10.66 -30.37
CA LEU A 25 16.10 11.48 -30.46
C LEU A 25 14.94 10.58 -30.91
N THR A 26 14.28 9.92 -29.96
CA THR A 26 12.90 9.44 -30.17
C THR A 26 11.96 10.42 -29.52
N VAL A 27 11.53 11.42 -30.28
CA VAL A 27 10.32 12.20 -29.98
C VAL A 27 9.16 11.21 -30.03
N ARG A 28 8.67 10.78 -28.86
CA ARG A 28 7.39 10.07 -28.75
C ARG A 28 6.28 11.11 -28.62
N PRO A 29 5.12 10.88 -29.25
CA PRO A 29 4.02 11.83 -29.22
C PRO A 29 3.53 11.97 -27.78
N SER A 30 3.62 13.17 -27.24
CA SER A 30 2.89 13.57 -26.04
C SER A 30 1.40 13.48 -26.37
N PHE A 31 0.69 12.54 -25.77
CA PHE A 31 -0.76 12.47 -25.91
C PHE A 31 -1.38 13.68 -25.19
N PRO A 32 -2.24 14.46 -25.86
CA PRO A 32 -2.98 15.52 -25.18
C PRO A 32 -3.92 14.90 -24.15
N LYS A 33 -3.89 15.42 -22.92
CA LYS A 33 -4.87 15.14 -21.85
C LYS A 33 -6.22 15.74 -22.22
N THR A 34 -6.92 15.14 -23.17
CA THR A 34 -8.34 15.38 -23.37
C THR A 34 -9.07 14.23 -22.68
N ILE A 35 -9.54 14.43 -21.46
CA ILE A 35 -10.36 13.46 -20.74
C ILE A 35 -11.70 13.41 -21.48
N VAL A 36 -11.85 12.43 -22.38
CA VAL A 36 -13.10 12.19 -23.08
C VAL A 36 -14.01 11.40 -22.12
N THR A 37 -14.91 12.12 -21.46
CA THR A 37 -15.92 11.65 -20.48
C THR A 37 -17.07 10.84 -21.10
N ARG A 38 -16.80 10.01 -22.11
CA ARG A 38 -17.86 9.21 -22.74
C ARG A 38 -18.18 8.00 -21.87
N ILE A 39 -19.41 7.98 -21.33
CA ILE A 39 -19.97 6.88 -20.52
C ILE A 39 -20.12 5.58 -21.33
N ASP A 40 -20.01 5.63 -22.66
CA ASP A 40 -20.13 4.48 -23.56
C ASP A 40 -18.93 4.40 -24.53
N THR A 41 -17.78 4.00 -23.99
CA THR A 41 -16.61 3.62 -24.79
C THR A 41 -16.71 2.16 -25.19
N THR A 42 -16.17 1.77 -26.35
CA THR A 42 -16.14 0.36 -26.79
C THR A 42 -14.84 -0.36 -26.42
N ARG A 43 -13.88 0.37 -25.82
CA ARG A 43 -12.56 -0.12 -25.44
C ARG A 43 -12.09 0.52 -24.14
N ILE A 44 -11.34 -0.26 -23.37
CA ILE A 44 -10.65 0.20 -22.17
C ILE A 44 -9.50 1.14 -22.58
N PRO A 45 -9.37 2.32 -21.94
CA PRO A 45 -8.21 3.20 -22.13
C PRO A 45 -6.89 2.48 -21.85
N HIS A 46 -5.82 2.86 -22.54
CA HIS A 46 -4.48 2.29 -22.35
C HIS A 46 -4.37 0.76 -22.54
N GLN A 47 -5.34 0.12 -23.24
CA GLN A 47 -5.33 -1.33 -23.48
C GLN A 47 -4.01 -1.84 -24.09
N ASP A 48 -3.37 -1.06 -24.96
CA ASP A 48 -2.09 -1.44 -25.57
C ASP A 48 -0.95 -1.54 -24.54
N LEU A 49 -0.90 -0.60 -23.58
CA LEU A 49 0.04 -0.66 -22.46
C LEU A 49 -0.27 -1.87 -21.57
N TYR A 50 -1.54 -2.09 -21.24
CA TYR A 50 -1.96 -3.22 -20.40
C TYR A 50 -1.58 -4.55 -21.05
N ASN A 51 -1.85 -4.71 -22.34
CA ASN A 51 -1.47 -5.90 -23.09
C ASN A 51 0.05 -6.09 -23.12
N PHE A 52 0.82 -5.02 -23.34
CA PHE A 52 2.28 -5.07 -23.35
C PHE A 52 2.82 -5.56 -21.99
N VAL A 53 2.40 -4.94 -20.90
CA VAL A 53 2.83 -5.29 -19.53
C VAL A 53 2.37 -6.70 -19.17
N MET A 54 1.15 -7.08 -19.57
CA MET A 54 0.59 -8.42 -19.35
C MET A 54 1.42 -9.52 -20.02
N ILE A 55 1.85 -9.30 -21.27
CA ILE A 55 2.69 -10.24 -22.02
C ILE A 55 4.05 -10.43 -21.35
N GLN A 56 4.60 -9.40 -20.72
CA GLN A 56 5.84 -9.50 -19.94
C GLN A 56 5.66 -10.26 -18.62
N GLY A 57 4.42 -10.54 -18.19
CA GLY A 57 4.12 -11.21 -16.94
C GLY A 57 4.31 -10.34 -15.68
N ILE A 58 4.48 -9.02 -15.85
CA ILE A 58 4.67 -8.09 -14.73
C ILE A 58 3.35 -7.96 -13.95
N GLY A 59 3.43 -8.04 -12.63
CA GLY A 59 2.26 -8.06 -11.74
C GLY A 59 1.58 -9.43 -11.59
N SER A 60 2.14 -10.50 -12.17
CA SER A 60 1.72 -11.86 -11.85
C SER A 60 2.33 -12.31 -10.52
N ARG A 61 1.48 -12.74 -9.59
CA ARG A 61 1.83 -13.29 -8.27
C ARG A 61 1.88 -14.82 -8.27
N LYS A 62 1.46 -15.47 -9.37
CA LYS A 62 1.37 -16.94 -9.57
C LYS A 62 0.57 -17.62 -8.45
N GLY A 63 0.16 -18.87 -8.65
CA GLY A 63 -0.53 -19.64 -7.61
C GLY A 63 -1.76 -20.34 -8.17
N ASP A 64 -2.42 -21.10 -7.29
CA ASP A 64 -3.58 -21.90 -7.68
C ASP A 64 -4.74 -21.01 -8.09
N LYS A 65 -5.42 -21.42 -9.17
CA LYS A 65 -6.52 -20.66 -9.75
C LYS A 65 -7.73 -20.70 -8.82
N GLN A 66 -8.08 -19.54 -8.25
CA GLN A 66 -9.22 -19.39 -7.35
C GLN A 66 -10.50 -18.98 -8.09
N GLY A 67 -11.65 -19.27 -7.49
CA GLY A 67 -12.95 -18.73 -7.91
C GLY A 67 -13.00 -17.21 -7.70
N ILE A 68 -13.89 -16.51 -8.40
CA ILE A 68 -14.02 -15.05 -8.28
C ILE A 68 -14.59 -14.66 -6.92
N SER A 69 -13.89 -13.78 -6.21
CA SER A 69 -14.35 -13.14 -4.98
C SER A 69 -14.02 -11.65 -5.03
N LEU A 70 -15.05 -10.82 -5.03
CA LEU A 70 -14.92 -9.37 -5.18
C LEU A 70 -14.55 -8.69 -3.86
N ILE A 71 -13.87 -7.54 -3.96
CA ILE A 71 -13.63 -6.63 -2.84
C ILE A 71 -14.43 -5.35 -3.05
N ALA A 72 -14.15 -4.62 -4.14
CA ALA A 72 -14.76 -3.32 -4.41
C ALA A 72 -14.82 -3.03 -5.92
N ALA A 73 -15.58 -1.99 -6.27
CA ALA A 73 -15.62 -1.42 -7.62
C ALA A 73 -15.53 0.10 -7.55
N TYR A 74 -14.72 0.69 -8.42
CA TYR A 74 -14.49 2.13 -8.50
C TYR A 74 -14.74 2.64 -9.90
N GLU A 75 -15.58 3.67 -10.04
CA GLU A 75 -15.80 4.35 -11.31
C GLU A 75 -14.88 5.55 -11.43
N PHE A 76 -13.96 5.49 -12.40
CA PHE A 76 -13.10 6.59 -12.81
C PHE A 76 -13.67 7.26 -14.06
N PRO A 77 -13.19 8.46 -14.45
CA PRO A 77 -13.71 9.15 -15.63
C PRO A 77 -13.71 8.29 -16.89
N GLU A 78 -12.70 7.44 -17.06
CA GLU A 78 -12.50 6.66 -18.28
C GLU A 78 -12.97 5.20 -18.23
N GLN A 79 -13.14 4.62 -17.04
CA GLN A 79 -13.43 3.19 -16.86
C GLN A 79 -13.89 2.86 -15.42
N ILE A 80 -14.42 1.65 -15.23
CA ILE A 80 -14.66 1.06 -13.91
C ILE A 80 -13.54 0.05 -13.62
N THR A 81 -12.95 0.10 -12.43
CA THR A 81 -12.00 -0.92 -11.96
C THR A 81 -12.66 -1.76 -10.86
N VAL A 82 -12.73 -3.07 -11.05
CA VAL A 82 -13.23 -4.03 -10.06
C VAL A 82 -12.04 -4.77 -9.46
N THR A 83 -11.94 -4.79 -8.14
CA THR A 83 -10.87 -5.47 -7.40
C THR A 83 -11.37 -6.80 -6.84
N ILE A 84 -10.50 -7.81 -6.80
CA ILE A 84 -10.81 -9.17 -6.36
C ILE A 84 -9.77 -9.67 -5.37
N THR A 85 -10.16 -10.58 -4.47
CA THR A 85 -9.20 -11.30 -3.63
C THR A 85 -8.58 -12.52 -4.34
N SER A 86 -9.13 -12.94 -5.49
CA SER A 86 -8.79 -14.20 -6.13
C SER A 86 -7.38 -14.23 -6.73
N ARG A 87 -6.59 -15.21 -6.32
CA ARG A 87 -5.24 -15.51 -6.84
C ARG A 87 -5.29 -16.42 -8.07
N GLY A 88 -4.22 -16.40 -8.85
CA GLY A 88 -4.02 -17.32 -9.97
C GLY A 88 -4.94 -17.04 -11.15
N LYS A 89 -5.51 -15.82 -11.20
CA LYS A 89 -6.39 -15.39 -12.29
C LYS A 89 -5.71 -14.43 -13.26
N TYR A 90 -4.44 -14.06 -13.07
CA TYR A 90 -3.71 -13.17 -13.97
C TYR A 90 -3.90 -13.60 -15.44
N SER A 91 -4.27 -12.66 -16.31
CA SER A 91 -4.60 -12.86 -17.74
C SER A 91 -5.85 -13.68 -18.05
N ASP A 92 -6.54 -14.25 -17.06
CA ASP A 92 -7.80 -14.97 -17.28
C ASP A 92 -8.81 -14.06 -17.96
N VAL A 93 -9.50 -14.62 -18.95
CA VAL A 93 -10.67 -13.98 -19.57
C VAL A 93 -11.83 -14.06 -18.58
N ILE A 94 -12.43 -12.92 -18.28
CA ILE A 94 -13.61 -12.80 -17.42
C ILE A 94 -14.60 -11.81 -18.02
N TYR A 95 -15.78 -11.71 -17.41
CA TYR A 95 -16.87 -10.87 -17.89
C TYR A 95 -17.36 -9.92 -16.81
N CYS A 96 -17.36 -8.63 -17.09
CA CYS A 96 -17.97 -7.61 -16.24
C CYS A 96 -19.50 -7.68 -16.35
N ARG A 97 -20.16 -7.73 -15.20
CA ARG A 97 -21.61 -7.79 -15.01
C ARG A 97 -22.05 -6.51 -14.30
N TYR A 98 -23.09 -5.88 -14.79
CA TYR A 98 -23.52 -4.54 -14.36
C TYR A 98 -24.92 -4.63 -13.79
N PHE A 99 -25.19 -3.92 -12.70
CA PHE A 99 -26.51 -3.95 -12.08
C PHE A 99 -26.95 -2.55 -11.67
N ASP A 100 -28.25 -2.29 -11.79
CA ASP A 100 -28.86 -1.04 -11.31
C ASP A 100 -29.06 -1.03 -9.79
N ARG A 101 -29.69 0.04 -9.28
CA ARG A 101 -29.99 0.22 -7.85
C ARG A 101 -30.96 -0.82 -7.29
N GLU A 102 -31.79 -1.42 -8.15
CA GLU A 102 -32.69 -2.52 -7.82
C GLU A 102 -32.03 -3.90 -7.97
N LYS A 103 -30.72 -3.94 -8.26
CA LYS A 103 -29.92 -5.17 -8.49
C LYS A 103 -30.40 -5.98 -9.70
N ARG A 104 -31.01 -5.34 -10.70
CA ARG A 104 -31.33 -5.97 -11.98
C ARG A 104 -30.13 -5.83 -12.91
N GLU A 105 -29.81 -6.89 -13.64
CA GLU A 105 -28.67 -6.90 -14.55
C GLU A 105 -28.90 -5.98 -15.77
N LEU A 106 -27.88 -5.22 -16.13
CA LEU A 106 -27.91 -4.21 -17.19
C LEU A 106 -27.06 -4.62 -18.40
N GLY A 107 -27.71 -4.63 -19.56
CA GLY A 107 -27.05 -4.83 -20.85
C GLY A 107 -26.35 -6.18 -20.98
N LEU A 108 -25.42 -6.29 -21.93
CA LEU A 108 -24.66 -7.50 -22.19
C LEU A 108 -23.36 -7.53 -21.39
N PRO A 109 -22.91 -8.65 -20.81
CA PRO A 109 -21.62 -8.72 -20.13
C PRO A 109 -20.44 -8.24 -20.99
N PHE A 110 -19.49 -7.51 -20.40
CA PHE A 110 -18.30 -7.02 -21.12
C PHE A 110 -17.10 -7.95 -20.90
N ARG A 111 -16.53 -8.50 -21.98
CA ARG A 111 -15.36 -9.38 -21.92
C ARG A 111 -14.10 -8.56 -21.62
N THR A 112 -13.39 -8.93 -20.57
CA THR A 112 -12.11 -8.33 -20.17
C THR A 112 -11.13 -9.39 -19.69
N HIS A 113 -9.97 -8.96 -19.20
CA HIS A 113 -8.97 -9.81 -18.57
C HIS A 113 -8.72 -9.36 -17.13
N VAL A 114 -8.35 -10.29 -16.25
CA VAL A 114 -7.79 -9.92 -14.94
C VAL A 114 -6.37 -9.40 -15.15
N PHE A 115 -6.18 -8.11 -14.98
CA PHE A 115 -4.89 -7.45 -15.08
C PHE A 115 -4.92 -6.07 -14.39
N PRO A 116 -3.89 -5.72 -13.60
CA PRO A 116 -2.89 -6.63 -13.02
C PRO A 116 -3.56 -7.71 -12.14
N GLU A 117 -2.78 -8.61 -11.52
CA GLU A 117 -3.41 -9.57 -10.61
C GLU A 117 -4.23 -8.81 -9.54
N PHE A 118 -5.42 -9.32 -9.24
CA PHE A 118 -6.41 -8.71 -8.33
C PHE A 118 -7.24 -7.54 -8.89
N ALA A 119 -7.11 -7.17 -10.16
CA ALA A 119 -7.93 -6.12 -10.78
C ALA A 119 -8.53 -6.53 -12.13
N ALA A 120 -9.67 -5.95 -12.47
CA ALA A 120 -10.32 -6.08 -13.78
C ALA A 120 -10.85 -4.72 -14.23
N TYR A 121 -10.55 -4.35 -15.47
CA TYR A 121 -10.99 -3.11 -16.07
C TYR A 121 -12.24 -3.33 -16.92
N CYS A 122 -13.28 -2.57 -16.61
CA CYS A 122 -14.62 -2.64 -17.19
C CYS A 122 -15.00 -1.29 -17.81
N LEU A 123 -15.88 -1.31 -18.81
CA LEU A 123 -16.43 -0.08 -19.38
C LEU A 123 -17.40 0.56 -18.38
N ARG A 124 -17.59 1.87 -18.50
CA ARG A 124 -18.67 2.56 -17.80
C ARG A 124 -20.01 2.18 -18.43
N ARG A 125 -21.09 2.25 -17.64
CA ARG A 125 -22.46 2.06 -18.12
C ARG A 125 -23.42 2.96 -17.39
N GLU A 126 -24.24 3.65 -18.16
CA GLU A 126 -25.33 4.46 -17.62
C GLU A 126 -26.27 3.58 -16.76
N GLY A 127 -26.61 4.07 -15.58
CA GLY A 127 -27.49 3.38 -14.63
C GLY A 127 -26.83 2.27 -13.80
N ALA A 128 -25.57 1.90 -14.07
CA ALA A 128 -24.86 0.93 -13.24
C ALA A 128 -24.59 1.52 -11.85
N ALA A 129 -25.04 0.80 -10.81
CA ALA A 129 -24.80 1.13 -9.41
C ALA A 129 -23.99 0.05 -8.68
N PHE A 130 -23.99 -1.17 -9.22
CA PHE A 130 -23.21 -2.29 -8.70
C PHE A 130 -22.51 -3.03 -9.84
N MET A 131 -21.37 -3.65 -9.49
CA MET A 131 -20.58 -4.50 -10.38
C MET A 131 -20.49 -5.92 -9.85
N SER A 132 -20.44 -6.87 -10.77
CA SER A 132 -19.94 -8.21 -10.51
C SER A 132 -19.06 -8.71 -11.65
N LEU A 133 -18.43 -9.86 -11.46
CA LEU A 133 -17.63 -10.55 -12.45
C LEU A 133 -18.07 -12.02 -12.56
N SER A 134 -17.91 -12.61 -13.74
CA SER A 134 -18.13 -14.04 -13.99
C SER A 134 -17.06 -14.63 -14.92
N ASP A 135 -16.73 -15.92 -14.79
CA ASP A 135 -15.74 -16.58 -15.65
C ASP A 135 -16.25 -16.77 -17.09
N THR A 136 -17.58 -16.77 -17.31
CA THR A 136 -18.20 -16.81 -18.64
C THR A 136 -19.29 -15.75 -18.79
N ALA A 137 -19.68 -15.43 -20.03
CA ALA A 137 -20.70 -14.40 -20.30
C ALA A 137 -22.06 -14.73 -19.65
N ARG A 138 -22.48 -16.00 -19.63
CA ARG A 138 -23.79 -16.43 -19.12
C ARG A 138 -23.70 -17.29 -17.87
N GLY A 139 -22.53 -17.39 -17.27
CA GLY A 139 -22.30 -18.18 -16.07
C GLY A 139 -22.71 -17.44 -14.80
N ASP A 140 -22.51 -18.15 -13.69
CA ASP A 140 -22.70 -17.61 -12.35
C ASP A 140 -21.76 -16.43 -12.10
N TYR A 141 -22.28 -15.46 -11.36
CA TYR A 141 -21.55 -14.25 -10.97
C TYR A 141 -21.45 -14.16 -9.45
N SER A 142 -20.38 -13.51 -8.97
CA SER A 142 -20.20 -13.27 -7.53
C SER A 142 -21.21 -12.24 -7.00
N TYR A 143 -21.48 -12.18 -5.70
CA TYR A 143 -22.41 -11.18 -5.16
C TYR A 143 -21.99 -9.75 -5.56
N PRO A 144 -22.88 -8.93 -6.18
CA PRO A 144 -22.51 -7.61 -6.67
C PRO A 144 -22.03 -6.65 -5.57
N VAL A 145 -20.97 -5.90 -5.86
CA VAL A 145 -20.41 -4.85 -4.99
C VAL A 145 -20.82 -3.46 -5.48
N PRO A 146 -21.08 -2.50 -4.58
CA PRO A 146 -21.45 -1.14 -5.00
C PRO A 146 -20.30 -0.46 -5.72
N ILE A 147 -20.64 0.39 -6.67
CA ILE A 147 -19.68 1.27 -7.36
C ILE A 147 -19.42 2.49 -6.48
N VAL A 148 -18.14 2.73 -6.19
CA VAL A 148 -17.68 3.95 -5.55
C VAL A 148 -17.27 4.95 -6.62
N ASP A 149 -17.86 6.14 -6.59
CA ASP A 149 -17.56 7.22 -7.52
C ASP A 149 -16.19 7.84 -7.23
N ARG A 150 -15.30 7.78 -8.24
CA ARG A 150 -13.97 8.41 -8.31
C ARG A 150 -13.84 9.31 -9.54
N THR A 151 -14.96 9.83 -10.04
CA THR A 151 -15.01 10.69 -11.23
C THR A 151 -14.83 12.19 -10.94
N ASN A 152 -14.83 12.58 -9.66
CA ASN A 152 -14.61 13.96 -9.26
C ASN A 152 -13.14 14.38 -9.48
N ASP A 153 -12.94 15.54 -10.12
CA ASP A 153 -11.63 16.13 -10.37
C ASP A 153 -10.95 16.64 -9.08
N GLU A 154 -11.72 16.94 -8.03
CA GLU A 154 -11.16 17.38 -6.75
C GLU A 154 -10.77 16.21 -5.85
N LEU A 155 -9.46 16.09 -5.60
CA LEU A 155 -8.92 15.14 -4.63
C LEU A 155 -9.29 15.54 -3.20
N LYS A 156 -9.86 14.62 -2.43
CA LYS A 156 -10.24 14.86 -1.04
C LYS A 156 -9.03 14.95 -0.10
N HIS A 157 -7.95 14.26 -0.44
CA HIS A 157 -6.76 14.19 0.40
C HIS A 157 -5.51 14.51 -0.42
N PHE A 158 -4.60 15.31 0.15
CA PHE A 158 -3.28 15.48 -0.43
C PHE A 158 -2.38 14.28 -0.10
N PHE A 159 -2.44 13.79 1.15
CA PHE A 159 -1.61 12.69 1.62
C PHE A 159 -2.43 11.71 2.47
N SER A 160 -2.39 10.44 2.09
CA SER A 160 -3.04 9.32 2.80
C SER A 160 -2.09 8.14 3.01
N VAL A 161 -2.52 7.14 3.77
CA VAL A 161 -1.70 5.99 4.14
C VAL A 161 -2.47 4.69 3.95
N CYS A 162 -1.93 3.78 3.14
CA CYS A 162 -2.29 2.38 3.06
C CYS A 162 -1.54 1.59 4.12
N VAL A 163 -2.28 0.95 5.02
CA VAL A 163 -1.70 0.10 6.07
C VAL A 163 -1.80 -1.35 5.64
N ALA A 164 -0.66 -2.03 5.60
CA ALA A 164 -0.61 -3.46 5.30
C ALA A 164 -1.59 -4.26 6.20
N PRO A 165 -2.10 -5.41 5.72
CA PRO A 165 -3.13 -6.17 6.42
C PRO A 165 -2.79 -6.46 7.88
N ILE A 166 -3.73 -6.14 8.77
CA ILE A 166 -3.64 -6.46 10.19
C ILE A 166 -4.06 -7.91 10.39
N TYR A 167 -3.18 -8.67 11.04
CA TYR A 167 -3.36 -10.05 11.46
C TYR A 167 -2.49 -10.38 12.69
N GLY A 168 -2.54 -11.64 13.13
CA GLY A 168 -1.75 -12.14 14.25
C GLY A 168 -2.39 -11.88 15.61
N LYS A 169 -1.76 -12.40 16.67
CA LYS A 169 -2.32 -12.44 18.04
C LYS A 169 -1.84 -11.32 18.96
N GLU A 170 -0.77 -10.62 18.58
CA GLU A 170 -0.23 -9.55 19.41
C GLU A 170 -1.22 -8.35 19.44
N PRO A 171 -1.52 -7.78 20.62
CA PRO A 171 -2.38 -6.61 20.77
C PRO A 171 -1.95 -5.43 19.89
N LYS A 172 -2.89 -4.83 19.17
CA LYS A 172 -2.62 -3.77 18.18
C LYS A 172 -3.00 -2.37 18.63
N TRP A 173 -3.78 -2.19 19.69
CA TRP A 173 -4.33 -0.90 20.10
C TRP A 173 -3.27 0.22 20.23
N LEU A 174 -2.13 -0.05 20.88
CA LEU A 174 -1.08 0.96 21.07
C LEU A 174 -0.26 1.20 19.79
N LEU A 175 -0.02 0.16 18.99
CA LEU A 175 0.64 0.30 17.69
C LEU A 175 -0.19 1.13 16.73
N LEU A 176 -1.50 0.89 16.69
CA LEU A 176 -2.47 1.67 15.92
C LEU A 176 -2.50 3.12 16.37
N ALA A 177 -2.52 3.37 17.68
CA ALA A 177 -2.52 4.71 18.24
C ALA A 177 -1.29 5.50 17.80
N GLU A 178 -0.10 4.94 18.00
CA GLU A 178 1.15 5.59 17.61
C GLU A 178 1.28 5.73 16.09
N PHE A 179 0.87 4.71 15.32
CA PHE A 179 0.94 4.73 13.86
C PHE A 179 0.09 5.88 13.29
N ILE A 180 -1.20 5.92 13.66
CA ILE A 180 -2.12 6.92 13.12
C ILE A 180 -1.68 8.32 13.53
N GLU A 181 -1.34 8.52 14.81
CA GLU A 181 -0.91 9.84 15.28
C GLU A 181 0.44 10.28 14.71
N HIS A 182 1.37 9.36 14.45
CA HIS A 182 2.62 9.68 13.75
C HIS A 182 2.34 10.22 12.34
N TYR A 183 1.56 9.49 11.53
CA TYR A 183 1.30 9.93 10.16
C TYR A 183 0.43 11.19 10.11
N LYS A 184 -0.50 11.39 11.06
CA LYS A 184 -1.22 12.67 11.22
C LYS A 184 -0.26 13.82 11.50
N LEU A 185 0.75 13.61 12.36
CA LEU A 185 1.80 14.60 12.59
C LEU A 185 2.67 14.85 11.36
N GLN A 186 2.84 13.86 10.49
CA GLN A 186 3.52 14.00 9.20
C GLN A 186 2.62 14.56 8.08
N GLY A 187 1.37 14.89 8.39
CA GLY A 187 0.42 15.57 7.50
C GLY A 187 -0.52 14.65 6.71
N ALA A 188 -0.58 13.36 7.04
CA ALA A 188 -1.60 12.47 6.49
C ALA A 188 -2.99 12.83 7.03
N THR A 189 -3.99 12.82 6.15
CA THR A 189 -5.38 13.16 6.50
C THR A 189 -6.35 11.98 6.41
N HIS A 190 -5.91 10.84 5.88
CA HIS A 190 -6.75 9.67 5.72
C HIS A 190 -5.95 8.37 5.71
N PHE A 191 -6.58 7.29 6.16
CA PHE A 191 -5.96 5.99 6.36
C PHE A 191 -6.84 4.88 5.79
N TYR A 192 -6.30 4.07 4.91
CA TYR A 192 -6.92 2.83 4.44
C TYR A 192 -6.34 1.68 5.26
N VAL A 193 -7.17 1.05 6.08
CA VAL A 193 -6.74 -0.01 6.99
C VAL A 193 -7.36 -1.34 6.58
N TYR A 194 -6.51 -2.32 6.30
CA TYR A 194 -6.92 -3.66 5.89
C TYR A 194 -6.89 -4.61 7.07
N ILE A 195 -7.96 -5.37 7.28
CA ILE A 195 -8.08 -6.27 8.41
C ILE A 195 -8.35 -7.68 7.89
N LYS A 196 -7.39 -8.59 8.09
CA LYS A 196 -7.67 -10.03 8.04
C LYS A 196 -8.19 -10.51 9.39
N TYR A 197 -7.51 -10.12 10.46
CA TYR A 197 -7.90 -10.42 11.84
C TYR A 197 -7.39 -9.33 12.79
N ILE A 198 -8.23 -8.95 13.75
CA ILE A 198 -7.87 -8.02 14.84
C ILE A 198 -8.62 -8.45 16.10
N ASP A 199 -7.98 -8.30 17.27
CA ASP A 199 -8.64 -8.56 18.54
C ASP A 199 -9.71 -7.49 18.85
N GLU A 200 -10.72 -7.87 19.63
CA GLU A 200 -11.85 -7.00 19.98
C GLU A 200 -11.42 -5.72 20.68
N TYR A 201 -10.42 -5.80 21.57
CA TYR A 201 -9.95 -4.66 22.32
C TYR A 201 -9.31 -3.61 21.39
N SER A 202 -8.45 -4.04 20.48
CA SER A 202 -7.86 -3.17 19.44
C SER A 202 -8.90 -2.69 18.43
N ARG A 203 -9.94 -3.48 18.15
CA ARG A 203 -11.04 -3.08 17.25
C ARG A 203 -11.82 -1.89 17.79
N ILE A 204 -12.14 -1.88 19.09
CA ILE A 204 -12.82 -0.75 19.76
C ILE A 204 -12.06 0.56 19.51
N PHE A 205 -10.73 0.52 19.61
CA PHE A 205 -9.90 1.70 19.40
C PHE A 205 -9.83 2.12 17.93
N LEU A 206 -9.75 1.17 17.01
CA LEU A 206 -9.80 1.47 15.57
C LEU A 206 -11.14 2.09 15.16
N ASP A 207 -12.25 1.59 15.72
CA ASP A 207 -13.60 2.10 15.43
C ASP A 207 -13.78 3.58 15.85
N ASP A 208 -13.03 4.08 16.85
CA ASP A 208 -13.03 5.51 17.19
C ASP A 208 -12.42 6.38 16.06
N TYR A 209 -11.40 5.89 15.36
CA TYR A 209 -10.85 6.57 14.18
C TYR A 209 -11.75 6.45 12.94
N ILE A 210 -12.51 5.37 12.82
CA ILE A 210 -13.57 5.26 11.80
C ILE A 210 -14.64 6.31 12.07
N ARG A 211 -15.09 6.43 13.33
CA ARG A 211 -16.11 7.39 13.76
C ARG A 211 -15.71 8.84 13.50
N THR A 212 -14.43 9.19 13.65
CA THR A 212 -13.92 10.54 13.36
C THR A 212 -13.62 10.78 11.88
N GLY A 213 -13.78 9.77 11.01
CA GLY A 213 -13.52 9.87 9.57
C GLY A 213 -12.05 9.84 9.19
N ASP A 214 -11.14 9.56 10.14
CA ASP A 214 -9.71 9.44 9.87
C ASP A 214 -9.41 8.15 9.09
N VAL A 215 -10.12 7.06 9.42
CA VAL A 215 -9.85 5.70 8.89
C VAL A 215 -11.03 5.17 8.08
N GLU A 216 -10.73 4.61 6.92
CA GLU A 216 -11.58 3.68 6.18
C GLU A 216 -11.05 2.25 6.38
N VAL A 217 -11.92 1.30 6.76
CA VAL A 217 -11.56 -0.12 6.97
C VAL A 217 -12.04 -1.00 5.82
N VAL A 218 -11.15 -1.87 5.35
CA VAL A 218 -11.47 -2.96 4.41
C VAL A 218 -11.25 -4.30 5.13
N VAL A 219 -12.32 -5.07 5.31
CA VAL A 219 -12.23 -6.42 5.88
C VAL A 219 -11.92 -7.42 4.79
N LEU A 220 -10.79 -8.09 4.93
CA LEU A 220 -10.31 -9.12 4.02
C LEU A 220 -10.90 -10.46 4.44
N HIS A 221 -11.93 -10.90 3.71
CA HIS A 221 -12.55 -12.19 3.94
C HIS A 221 -11.77 -13.30 3.24
N ASP A 222 -11.23 -14.20 4.05
CA ASP A 222 -10.58 -15.40 3.53
C ASP A 222 -11.62 -16.43 3.07
N ARG A 223 -11.73 -16.60 1.76
CA ARG A 223 -12.56 -17.64 1.13
C ARG A 223 -11.74 -18.82 0.61
N PHE A 224 -10.41 -18.72 0.64
CA PHE A 224 -9.52 -19.63 -0.09
C PHE A 224 -8.36 -20.16 0.76
N GLN A 225 -8.42 -20.01 2.09
CA GLN A 225 -7.43 -20.48 3.05
C GLN A 225 -6.02 -19.97 2.72
N ARG A 226 -5.86 -18.66 2.77
CA ARG A 226 -4.61 -17.98 2.48
C ARG A 226 -3.80 -17.76 3.75
N GLU A 227 -2.49 -17.92 3.66
CA GLU A 227 -1.56 -17.50 4.72
C GLU A 227 -1.66 -15.99 5.01
N ASP A 228 -1.27 -15.58 6.21
CA ASP A 228 -1.43 -14.19 6.68
C ASP A 228 -0.65 -13.18 5.83
N ASP A 229 0.61 -13.48 5.51
CA ASP A 229 1.53 -12.63 4.76
C ASP A 229 1.12 -12.44 3.29
N GLU A 230 0.49 -13.45 2.69
CA GLU A 230 0.02 -13.38 1.30
C GLU A 230 -1.15 -12.40 1.09
N TRP A 231 -1.73 -11.82 2.15
CA TRP A 231 -2.77 -10.79 1.98
C TRP A 231 -2.21 -9.45 1.53
N GLN A 232 -0.94 -9.16 1.80
CA GLN A 232 -0.33 -7.87 1.45
C GLN A 232 -0.38 -7.62 -0.06
N VAL A 233 -0.17 -8.64 -0.90
CA VAL A 233 -0.22 -8.46 -2.37
C VAL A 233 -1.61 -8.13 -2.91
N VAL A 234 -2.69 -8.49 -2.21
CA VAL A 234 -4.06 -8.06 -2.56
C VAL A 234 -4.27 -6.62 -2.11
N GLU A 235 -3.86 -6.30 -0.88
CA GLU A 235 -3.95 -4.95 -0.32
C GLU A 235 -3.22 -3.92 -1.20
N LEU A 236 -2.01 -4.22 -1.67
CA LEU A 236 -1.25 -3.30 -2.51
C LEU A 236 -2.03 -2.84 -3.75
N GLN A 237 -2.64 -3.78 -4.49
CA GLN A 237 -3.40 -3.45 -5.69
C GLN A 237 -4.74 -2.80 -5.36
N GLU A 238 -5.41 -3.28 -4.31
CA GLU A 238 -6.70 -2.76 -3.88
C GLU A 238 -6.56 -1.32 -3.37
N CYS A 239 -5.58 -1.04 -2.51
CA CYS A 239 -5.36 0.27 -1.94
C CYS A 239 -4.86 1.27 -2.98
N LEU A 240 -3.99 0.85 -3.90
CA LEU A 240 -3.60 1.67 -5.05
C LEU A 240 -4.83 2.12 -5.86
N THR A 241 -5.71 1.18 -6.16
CA THR A 241 -6.96 1.46 -6.90
C THR A 241 -7.90 2.34 -6.07
N ARG A 242 -8.05 2.06 -4.78
CA ARG A 242 -8.92 2.79 -3.85
C ARG A 242 -8.49 4.24 -3.65
N ALA A 243 -7.18 4.49 -3.61
CA ALA A 243 -6.60 5.81 -3.39
C ALA A 243 -6.59 6.67 -4.66
N LYS A 244 -6.62 6.05 -5.85
CA LYS A 244 -6.73 6.73 -7.14
C LYS A 244 -8.00 7.61 -7.18
N GLY A 245 -7.90 8.83 -7.71
CA GLY A 245 -8.99 9.82 -7.67
C GLY A 245 -9.45 10.24 -6.27
N HIS A 246 -8.73 9.89 -5.21
CA HIS A 246 -9.08 10.24 -3.82
C HIS A 246 -7.94 10.93 -3.08
N SER A 247 -6.71 10.52 -3.36
CA SER A 247 -5.48 11.01 -2.74
C SER A 247 -4.45 11.38 -3.79
N GLN A 248 -3.75 12.50 -3.62
CA GLN A 248 -2.63 12.85 -4.50
C GLN A 248 -1.39 11.98 -4.24
N TRP A 249 -1.11 11.71 -2.96
CA TRP A 249 -0.01 10.86 -2.52
C TRP A 249 -0.53 9.83 -1.52
N VAL A 250 -0.04 8.60 -1.63
CA VAL A 250 -0.39 7.52 -0.71
C VAL A 250 0.85 6.73 -0.30
N ALA A 251 1.05 6.56 1.02
CA ALA A 251 2.13 5.76 1.58
C ALA A 251 1.72 4.28 1.68
N PHE A 252 2.60 3.35 1.31
CA PHE A 252 2.41 1.91 1.53
C PHE A 252 3.36 1.43 2.62
N VAL A 253 2.82 1.11 3.80
CA VAL A 253 3.60 0.85 5.01
C VAL A 253 2.97 -0.23 5.89
N ASP A 254 3.81 -0.92 6.65
CA ASP A 254 3.38 -1.87 7.67
C ASP A 254 3.05 -1.14 8.99
N LEU A 255 2.22 -1.74 9.83
CA LEU A 255 1.78 -1.13 11.10
C LEU A 255 2.95 -0.81 12.05
N ASP A 256 4.06 -1.52 11.92
CA ASP A 256 5.28 -1.33 12.71
C ASP A 256 6.33 -0.43 12.04
N GLU A 257 5.96 0.31 10.99
CA GLU A 257 6.85 1.21 10.25
C GLU A 257 6.46 2.67 10.43
N ARG A 258 7.47 3.55 10.49
CA ARG A 258 7.33 5.00 10.57
C ARG A 258 8.23 5.66 9.53
N LEU A 259 7.65 6.19 8.46
CA LEU A 259 8.37 7.06 7.54
C LEU A 259 8.73 8.35 8.27
N THR A 260 10.02 8.53 8.55
CA THR A 260 10.48 9.55 9.49
C THR A 260 11.49 10.46 8.81
N PRO A 261 11.17 11.76 8.61
CA PRO A 261 12.18 12.71 8.20
C PRO A 261 13.23 12.88 9.30
N THR A 262 14.51 12.88 8.92
CA THR A 262 15.66 12.88 9.83
C THR A 262 16.25 14.30 9.90
N GLN A 263 17.21 14.64 9.03
CA GLN A 263 17.76 16.00 8.98
C GLN A 263 16.85 16.98 8.22
N TYR A 264 15.92 16.47 7.41
CA TYR A 264 14.88 17.30 6.80
C TYR A 264 14.02 17.97 7.88
N SER A 265 13.93 19.30 7.83
CA SER A 265 13.30 20.09 8.89
C SER A 265 11.77 19.96 8.90
N GLY A 266 11.16 19.81 7.72
CA GLY A 266 9.72 19.69 7.54
C GLY A 266 9.14 18.29 7.84
N THR A 267 7.84 18.16 7.57
CA THR A 267 7.06 16.92 7.61
C THR A 267 7.13 16.16 6.27
N LEU A 268 6.63 14.93 6.23
CA LEU A 268 6.43 14.23 4.94
C LEU A 268 5.55 15.04 3.98
N LEU A 269 4.49 15.69 4.47
CA LEU A 269 3.66 16.59 3.67
C LEU A 269 4.47 17.73 3.03
N ASP A 270 5.36 18.36 3.79
CA ASP A 270 6.23 19.43 3.26
C ASP A 270 7.18 18.88 2.20
N TYR A 271 7.75 17.69 2.44
CA TYR A 271 8.62 17.02 1.46
C TYR A 271 7.86 16.74 0.16
N LEU A 272 6.66 16.15 0.25
CA LEU A 272 5.81 15.85 -0.92
C LEU A 272 5.40 17.11 -1.70
N ARG A 273 5.14 18.22 -1.00
CA ARG A 273 4.85 19.52 -1.64
C ARG A 273 6.06 20.15 -2.32
N SER A 274 7.28 19.81 -1.88
CA SER A 274 8.51 20.30 -2.49
C SER A 274 8.86 19.61 -3.82
N ILE A 275 8.21 18.47 -4.13
CA ILE A 275 8.43 17.72 -5.36
C ILE A 275 7.82 18.49 -6.55
N SER A 276 8.67 19.22 -7.28
CA SER A 276 8.29 19.94 -8.50
C SER A 276 8.53 19.15 -9.80
N ASP A 277 9.36 18.12 -9.76
CA ASP A 277 9.66 17.28 -10.92
C ASP A 277 8.48 16.35 -11.23
N SER A 278 7.76 16.64 -12.31
CA SER A 278 6.58 15.90 -12.73
C SER A 278 6.88 14.45 -13.16
N SER A 279 8.15 14.12 -13.47
CA SER A 279 8.59 12.75 -13.78
C SER A 279 8.62 11.84 -12.55
N ILE A 280 8.57 12.40 -11.33
CA ILE A 280 8.51 11.61 -10.10
C ILE A 280 7.09 11.07 -9.90
N GLY A 281 6.96 9.75 -9.97
CA GLY A 281 5.72 9.01 -9.69
C GLY A 281 5.65 8.44 -8.28
N GLY A 282 6.77 8.45 -7.56
CA GLY A 282 6.85 8.00 -6.18
C GLY A 282 8.20 8.36 -5.56
N ILE A 283 8.24 8.34 -4.25
CA ILE A 283 9.46 8.44 -3.46
C ILE A 283 9.63 7.17 -2.62
N GLN A 284 10.88 6.77 -2.39
CA GLN A 284 11.22 5.53 -1.68
C GLN A 284 12.18 5.84 -0.53
N PHE A 285 11.85 5.35 0.64
CA PHE A 285 12.64 5.51 1.86
C PHE A 285 13.42 4.23 2.12
N ARG A 286 14.72 4.36 2.39
CA ARG A 286 15.55 3.25 2.84
C ARG A 286 15.21 2.88 4.27
N GLN A 287 15.34 1.59 4.53
CA GLN A 287 14.94 1.01 5.79
C GLN A 287 16.05 1.12 6.85
N ARG A 288 15.63 1.25 8.09
CA ARG A 288 16.46 1.13 9.29
C ARG A 288 15.70 0.35 10.37
N TRP A 289 16.27 -0.76 10.86
CA TRP A 289 15.63 -1.64 11.84
C TRP A 289 15.76 -1.08 13.24
N ILE A 290 14.68 -1.07 14.01
CA ILE A 290 14.66 -0.81 15.45
C ILE A 290 14.24 -2.12 16.11
N LEU A 291 15.16 -2.71 16.87
CA LEU A 291 14.94 -4.03 17.45
C LEU A 291 14.08 -3.93 18.72
N LYS A 292 13.01 -4.72 18.73
CA LYS A 292 12.15 -5.01 19.87
C LYS A 292 12.42 -6.44 20.34
N ASN A 293 12.08 -6.73 21.58
CA ASN A 293 12.26 -8.04 22.21
C ASN A 293 11.04 -8.49 23.04
N GLU A 294 9.92 -7.77 22.93
CA GLU A 294 8.72 -8.04 23.72
C GLU A 294 7.46 -7.61 22.97
N SER A 295 6.38 -8.36 23.23
CA SER A 295 5.05 -8.08 22.71
C SER A 295 4.46 -6.81 23.33
N MET A 296 3.59 -6.14 22.56
CA MET A 296 2.85 -4.98 23.04
C MET A 296 1.90 -5.29 24.22
N PRO A 297 1.64 -4.31 25.11
CA PRO A 297 0.82 -4.51 26.29
C PRO A 297 -0.62 -4.90 25.93
N ALA A 298 -1.19 -5.86 26.68
CA ALA A 298 -2.52 -6.39 26.40
C ALA A 298 -3.65 -5.36 26.59
N LYS A 299 -3.53 -4.46 27.57
CA LYS A 299 -4.56 -3.46 27.90
C LYS A 299 -3.92 -2.14 28.35
N TYR A 300 -4.68 -1.07 28.16
CA TYR A 300 -4.38 0.23 28.75
C TYR A 300 -4.53 0.18 30.28
N LEU A 301 -3.54 0.73 30.99
CA LEU A 301 -3.54 0.86 32.45
C LEU A 301 -3.60 2.31 32.89
N ASN A 302 -2.73 3.16 32.35
CA ASN A 302 -2.62 4.58 32.68
C ASN A 302 -1.72 5.31 31.67
N ARG A 303 -1.69 6.64 31.74
CA ARG A 303 -0.87 7.48 30.84
C ARG A 303 0.64 7.19 30.95
N ASN A 304 1.13 6.82 32.14
CA ASN A 304 2.55 6.49 32.32
C ASN A 304 2.94 5.21 31.55
N GLN A 305 2.03 4.24 31.41
CA GLN A 305 2.23 3.10 30.53
C GLN A 305 2.45 3.55 29.08
N ILE A 306 1.66 4.51 28.58
CA ILE A 306 1.81 5.01 27.20
C ILE A 306 3.18 5.64 26.98
N ALA A 307 3.60 6.51 27.90
CA ALA A 307 4.90 7.17 27.81
C ALA A 307 6.10 6.20 27.79
N THR A 308 5.93 4.96 28.27
CA THR A 308 7.00 3.95 28.39
C THR A 308 6.87 2.79 27.40
N TRP A 309 5.69 2.57 26.82
CA TRP A 309 5.40 1.42 25.95
C TRP A 309 5.20 1.79 24.48
N MET A 310 5.08 3.08 24.14
CA MET A 310 5.14 3.52 22.75
C MET A 310 6.44 3.03 22.10
N PRO A 311 6.41 2.31 20.95
CA PRO A 311 7.61 1.85 20.27
C PRO A 311 8.64 2.95 20.04
N THR A 312 8.18 4.14 19.66
CA THR A 312 9.04 5.32 19.43
C THR A 312 9.78 5.81 20.67
N ALA A 313 9.24 5.56 21.86
CA ALA A 313 9.82 5.93 23.14
C ALA A 313 10.67 4.83 23.78
N ARG A 314 10.35 3.56 23.51
CA ARG A 314 10.92 2.40 24.21
C ARG A 314 12.15 1.82 23.55
N TYR A 315 12.18 1.79 22.21
CA TYR A 315 13.19 1.04 21.47
C TYR A 315 14.14 1.97 20.74
N HIS A 316 15.43 1.79 21.02
CA HIS A 316 16.50 2.65 20.54
C HIS A 316 17.62 1.88 19.83
N ASN A 317 17.74 0.56 20.06
CA ASN A 317 18.75 -0.25 19.40
C ASN A 317 18.44 -0.36 17.91
N THR A 318 19.26 0.30 17.10
CA THR A 318 18.95 0.60 15.71
C THR A 318 20.04 0.08 14.79
N SER A 319 19.69 -0.63 13.72
CA SER A 319 20.66 -1.07 12.72
C SER A 319 21.24 0.12 11.94
N HIS A 320 22.31 -0.14 11.19
CA HIS A 320 22.66 0.74 10.09
C HIS A 320 21.52 0.78 9.04
N VAL A 321 21.50 1.82 8.19
CA VAL A 321 20.53 1.90 7.08
C VAL A 321 20.81 0.76 6.09
N GLY A 322 19.77 -0.02 5.77
CA GLY A 322 19.86 -1.12 4.81
C GLY A 322 20.17 -0.62 3.40
N PRO A 323 20.72 -1.45 2.49
CA PRO A 323 21.07 -1.03 1.13
C PRO A 323 19.84 -0.58 0.32
N SER A 324 20.05 0.07 -0.83
CA SER A 324 18.95 0.50 -1.72
C SER A 324 18.04 -0.69 -2.06
N GLY A 325 16.72 -0.46 -1.98
CA GLY A 325 15.69 -1.48 -2.19
C GLY A 325 15.47 -2.49 -1.06
N HIS A 326 16.38 -2.63 -0.09
CA HIS A 326 16.20 -3.58 1.02
C HIS A 326 15.07 -3.09 1.94
N THR A 327 13.98 -3.86 1.97
CA THR A 327 12.79 -3.63 2.79
C THR A 327 12.26 -2.18 2.77
N ALA A 328 12.49 -1.48 1.66
CA ALA A 328 12.15 -0.08 1.48
C ALA A 328 10.63 0.12 1.47
N LYS A 329 10.19 1.37 1.68
CA LYS A 329 8.76 1.73 1.61
C LYS A 329 8.56 2.98 0.79
N CYS A 330 7.41 3.06 0.14
CA CYS A 330 7.15 4.08 -0.86
C CYS A 330 5.98 4.98 -0.47
N ILE A 331 6.06 6.24 -0.89
CA ILE A 331 4.90 7.12 -1.05
C ILE A 331 4.76 7.36 -2.56
N VAL A 332 3.60 7.06 -3.13
CA VAL A 332 3.39 7.13 -4.58
C VAL A 332 2.19 7.99 -4.93
N ASP A 333 2.21 8.52 -6.15
CA ASP A 333 1.03 9.12 -6.77
C ASP A 333 0.22 7.99 -7.43
N PRO A 334 -1.00 7.68 -6.94
CA PRO A 334 -1.78 6.55 -7.45
C PRO A 334 -2.26 6.74 -8.90
N GLU A 335 -2.23 7.95 -9.46
CA GLU A 335 -2.52 8.18 -10.88
C GLU A 335 -1.35 7.74 -11.79
N LYS A 336 -0.13 7.72 -11.24
CA LYS A 336 1.11 7.44 -11.98
C LYS A 336 1.54 5.98 -11.89
N VAL A 337 1.00 5.21 -10.96
CA VAL A 337 1.39 3.80 -10.70
C VAL A 337 0.32 2.85 -11.22
N LEU A 338 0.74 1.85 -12.01
CA LEU A 338 -0.12 0.77 -12.50
C LEU A 338 -0.07 -0.46 -11.58
N ILE A 339 1.14 -0.83 -11.13
CA ILE A 339 1.39 -2.03 -10.33
C ILE A 339 2.37 -1.69 -9.21
N MET A 340 1.94 -1.92 -7.97
CA MET A 340 2.74 -1.71 -6.77
C MET A 340 3.28 -3.05 -6.22
N ASN A 341 4.53 -3.04 -5.77
CA ASN A 341 5.16 -4.12 -5.00
C ASN A 341 5.30 -3.71 -3.53
N VAL A 342 5.68 -4.62 -2.64
CA VAL A 342 5.82 -4.33 -1.21
C VAL A 342 6.87 -3.24 -0.97
N HIS A 343 7.94 -3.22 -1.77
CA HIS A 343 9.08 -2.33 -1.55
C HIS A 343 9.33 -1.30 -2.67
N TYR A 344 8.71 -1.44 -3.85
CA TYR A 344 8.96 -0.59 -5.02
C TYR A 344 7.76 -0.59 -5.97
N VAL A 345 7.80 0.27 -6.99
CA VAL A 345 6.81 0.27 -8.08
C VAL A 345 7.24 -0.74 -9.15
N ASP A 346 6.42 -1.76 -9.41
CA ASP A 346 6.67 -2.75 -10.48
C ASP A 346 6.45 -2.11 -11.87
N GLN A 347 5.44 -1.24 -12.00
CA GLN A 347 5.10 -0.60 -13.28
C GLN A 347 4.41 0.76 -13.07
N PHE A 348 4.94 1.81 -13.71
CA PHE A 348 4.28 3.11 -13.86
C PHE A 348 3.35 3.14 -15.07
N THR A 349 2.41 4.08 -15.11
CA THR A 349 1.46 4.28 -16.22
C THR A 349 2.10 4.96 -17.44
N ASP A 350 3.23 5.64 -17.25
CA ASP A 350 4.05 6.27 -18.30
C ASP A 350 5.53 6.27 -17.86
N ALA A 351 6.39 7.06 -18.50
CA ALA A 351 7.82 7.24 -18.21
C ALA A 351 8.10 7.99 -16.88
N TYR A 352 7.38 7.65 -15.82
CA TYR A 352 7.65 8.11 -14.46
C TYR A 352 8.75 7.27 -13.81
N ARG A 353 9.31 7.81 -12.73
CA ARG A 353 10.37 7.16 -11.94
C ARG A 353 10.11 7.25 -10.45
N LEU A 354 10.74 6.33 -9.73
CA LEU A 354 10.86 6.38 -8.28
C LEU A 354 12.08 7.25 -7.92
N HIS A 355 11.92 8.13 -6.94
CA HIS A 355 13.02 8.90 -6.38
C HIS A 355 13.40 8.30 -5.02
N GLU A 356 14.63 7.81 -4.91
CA GLU A 356 15.17 7.35 -3.63
C GLU A 356 15.52 8.56 -2.76
N VAL A 357 14.91 8.63 -1.58
CA VAL A 357 15.15 9.68 -0.59
C VAL A 357 16.50 9.42 0.06
N ASP A 358 17.32 10.47 0.21
CA ASP A 358 18.58 10.36 0.92
C ASP A 358 18.31 9.95 2.39
N PRO A 359 18.97 8.91 2.93
CA PRO A 359 18.80 8.52 4.33
C PRO A 359 19.10 9.64 5.35
N GLU A 360 19.86 10.66 4.97
CA GLU A 360 20.05 11.86 5.77
C GLU A 360 18.80 12.75 5.81
N GLU A 361 17.95 12.72 4.79
CA GLU A 361 16.67 13.44 4.74
C GLU A 361 15.53 12.65 5.39
N GLY A 362 15.46 11.33 5.18
CA GLY A 362 14.44 10.50 5.78
C GLY A 362 14.67 9.00 5.63
N VAL A 363 14.12 8.23 6.56
CA VAL A 363 14.21 6.75 6.59
C VAL A 363 12.90 6.12 7.03
N VAL A 364 12.72 4.84 6.71
CA VAL A 364 11.74 3.98 7.40
C VAL A 364 12.34 3.55 8.72
N ARG A 365 11.74 3.96 9.85
CA ARG A 365 12.02 3.34 11.15
C ARG A 365 11.13 2.12 11.30
N HIS A 366 11.70 0.93 11.15
CA HIS A 366 10.98 -0.35 11.18
C HIS A 366 11.15 -1.06 12.52
N TYR A 367 10.10 -1.07 13.33
CA TYR A 367 10.16 -1.60 14.69
C TYR A 367 9.82 -3.09 14.73
N ARG A 368 10.83 -3.97 14.78
CA ARG A 368 10.65 -5.42 14.64
C ARG A 368 10.99 -6.19 15.89
N ASP A 369 10.09 -7.08 16.31
CA ASP A 369 10.36 -8.04 17.39
C ASP A 369 11.21 -9.21 16.87
N VAL A 370 12.40 -9.36 17.43
CA VAL A 370 13.37 -10.39 17.03
C VAL A 370 12.92 -11.80 17.44
N HIS A 371 12.01 -11.92 18.40
CA HIS A 371 11.45 -13.18 18.88
C HIS A 371 10.14 -13.55 18.19
N LEU A 372 9.59 -12.69 17.34
CA LEU A 372 8.35 -12.95 16.62
C LEU A 372 8.59 -13.96 15.47
N GLY A 373 8.02 -15.14 15.62
CA GLY A 373 8.17 -16.24 14.66
C GLY A 373 9.63 -16.67 14.53
N GLU A 374 10.13 -16.76 13.30
CA GLU A 374 11.53 -17.09 13.02
C GLU A 374 12.36 -15.89 12.55
N TRP A 375 11.84 -14.66 12.69
CA TRP A 375 12.43 -13.49 12.05
C TRP A 375 13.90 -13.27 12.45
N GLY A 376 14.19 -13.24 13.76
CA GLY A 376 15.56 -13.04 14.25
C GLY A 376 16.52 -14.16 13.82
N ARG A 377 16.01 -15.40 13.72
CA ARG A 377 16.80 -16.56 13.28
C ARG A 377 17.19 -16.46 11.80
N ILE A 378 16.31 -15.88 10.97
CA ILE A 378 16.46 -15.83 9.52
C ILE A 378 17.21 -14.56 9.09
N TRP A 379 16.83 -13.40 9.63
CA TRP A 379 17.20 -12.10 9.05
C TRP A 379 18.24 -11.32 9.87
N LEU A 380 18.41 -11.60 11.17
CA LEU A 380 19.26 -10.77 12.02
C LEU A 380 20.71 -10.70 11.53
N LYS A 381 21.25 -11.81 11.02
CA LYS A 381 22.60 -11.84 10.45
C LYS A 381 22.74 -10.90 9.25
N GLU A 382 21.74 -10.87 8.36
CA GLU A 382 21.75 -9.94 7.22
C GLU A 382 21.69 -8.48 7.72
N VAL A 383 20.91 -8.21 8.77
CA VAL A 383 20.85 -6.88 9.39
C VAL A 383 22.19 -6.46 10.01
N GLU A 384 22.91 -7.38 10.65
CA GLU A 384 24.25 -7.15 11.19
C GLU A 384 25.28 -6.83 10.09
N GLU A 385 25.13 -7.43 8.90
CA GLU A 385 26.00 -7.18 7.75
C GLU A 385 25.81 -5.76 7.14
N MET A 386 24.70 -5.07 7.43
CA MET A 386 24.46 -3.70 6.97
C MET A 386 25.36 -2.66 7.63
N GLY A 387 25.94 -2.99 8.78
CA GLY A 387 26.83 -2.14 9.56
C GLY A 387 26.50 -2.15 11.05
N ASN A 388 27.31 -1.42 11.82
CA ASN A 388 27.19 -1.39 13.28
C ASN A 388 25.82 -0.84 13.73
N PHE A 389 25.29 -1.48 14.76
CA PHE A 389 24.14 -0.96 15.49
C PHE A 389 24.51 0.30 16.26
N SER A 390 23.53 1.16 16.47
CA SER A 390 23.64 2.40 17.23
C SER A 390 22.36 2.69 17.99
N HIS A 391 22.45 3.52 19.02
CA HIS A 391 21.28 4.01 19.74
C HIS A 391 20.73 5.25 19.05
N THR A 392 19.55 5.15 18.44
CA THR A 392 18.89 6.30 17.80
C THR A 392 17.46 6.47 18.34
N ASN A 393 17.08 7.72 18.57
CA ASN A 393 15.75 8.07 19.05
C ASN A 393 14.82 8.43 17.89
N TYR A 394 13.51 8.35 18.15
CA TYR A 394 12.54 9.08 17.34
C TYR A 394 12.83 10.59 17.44
N PRO A 395 12.64 11.40 16.36
CA PRO A 395 13.05 12.80 16.37
C PRO A 395 12.40 13.61 17.50
N GLU A 396 13.23 14.26 18.31
CA GLU A 396 12.81 14.99 19.52
C GLU A 396 11.77 16.06 19.22
N LYS A 397 11.88 16.73 18.06
CA LYS A 397 10.93 17.76 17.60
C LYS A 397 9.47 17.31 17.51
N TRP A 398 9.22 16.00 17.43
CA TRP A 398 7.86 15.44 17.37
C TRP A 398 7.49 14.55 18.55
N MET A 399 8.45 14.10 19.34
CA MET A 399 8.23 13.07 20.36
C MET A 399 7.17 13.47 21.39
N ASP A 400 7.26 14.68 21.94
CA ASP A 400 6.29 15.15 22.94
C ASP A 400 4.88 15.31 22.38
N ARG A 401 4.76 15.82 21.15
CA ARG A 401 3.47 16.00 20.50
C ARG A 401 2.85 14.65 20.16
N LEU A 402 3.64 13.71 19.63
CA LEU A 402 3.21 12.35 19.34
C LEU A 402 2.70 11.66 20.62
N ARG A 403 3.49 11.70 21.69
CA ARG A 403 3.12 11.13 22.99
C ARG A 403 1.82 11.72 23.51
N LYS A 404 1.69 13.06 23.53
CA LYS A 404 0.48 13.74 24.00
C LYS A 404 -0.76 13.35 23.18
N ASN A 405 -0.64 13.26 21.86
CA ASN A 405 -1.73 12.84 20.99
C ASN A 405 -2.17 11.41 21.29
N VAL A 406 -1.22 10.48 21.37
CA VAL A 406 -1.48 9.06 21.69
C VAL A 406 -2.12 8.94 23.06
N GLU A 407 -1.55 9.56 24.09
CA GLU A 407 -2.09 9.55 25.45
C GLU A 407 -3.55 10.07 25.49
N ASN A 408 -3.83 11.17 24.80
CA ASN A 408 -5.16 11.76 24.77
C ASN A 408 -6.18 10.85 24.08
N ARG A 409 -5.81 10.27 22.93
CA ARG A 409 -6.70 9.39 22.18
C ARG A 409 -6.97 8.09 22.93
N VAL A 410 -5.92 7.44 23.44
CA VAL A 410 -6.05 6.21 24.23
C VAL A 410 -6.87 6.46 25.51
N HIS A 411 -6.60 7.56 26.21
CA HIS A 411 -7.35 7.89 27.41
C HIS A 411 -8.81 8.22 27.11
N TYR A 412 -9.11 8.86 25.97
CA TYR A 412 -10.49 9.11 25.55
C TYR A 412 -11.26 7.82 25.33
N VAL A 413 -10.64 6.84 24.63
CA VAL A 413 -11.31 5.57 24.30
C VAL A 413 -11.42 4.65 25.51
N TYR A 414 -10.38 4.52 26.34
CA TYR A 414 -10.35 3.52 27.40
C TYR A 414 -10.42 4.08 28.83
N GLY A 415 -10.09 5.36 29.03
CA GLY A 415 -9.91 5.96 30.36
C GLY A 415 -11.19 6.11 31.20
N GLY A 416 -12.37 5.97 30.57
CA GLY A 416 -13.66 6.00 31.25
C GLY A 416 -14.28 4.61 31.54
N HIS A 417 -13.58 3.52 31.22
CA HIS A 417 -14.08 2.14 31.32
C HIS A 417 -13.52 1.34 32.50
N HIS A 418 -13.17 2.01 33.60
CA HIS A 418 -12.66 1.38 34.82
C HIS A 418 -13.57 1.64 36.03
#